data_AF-A0A962JHN0-F1
#
_entry.id   AF-A0A962JHN0-F1
#
_cell.length_a   1.000
_cell.length_b   1.000
_cell.length_c   1.000
_cell.angle_alpha   90.00
_cell.angle_beta   90.00
_cell.angle_gamma   90.00
#
_symmetry.space_group_name_H-M   'P 1'
#
loop_
_entity.id
_entity.type
_entity.pdbx_description
1 polymer ?
#
loop_
_entity_poly.entity_id
_entity_poly.type
_entity_poly.pdbx_seq_one_letter_code
_entity_poly.pdbx_strand_id
1 'polypeptide(L)'
;FSLLAIKLNWSVLPDDMNWSHVIGVGFLAGIGFTMSMFIAVLAFNAPELVISAKIAIMLGSLISAIIGITWLLLLNKVVAKNAL
;
A
#
# COMPACT_ATOMS: atom_id res chain seq x y z
N PHE A 1 -11.25 -4.35 -2.29
CA PHE A 1 -12.60 -4.55 -1.71
C PHE A 1 -13.32 -3.23 -1.44
N SER A 2 -12.62 -2.15 -1.05
CA SER A 2 -13.24 -0.87 -0.69
C SER A 2 -14.17 -0.27 -1.78
N LEU A 3 -13.82 -0.39 -3.06
CA LEU A 3 -14.69 -0.01 -4.19
C LEU A 3 -16.03 -0.75 -4.23
N LEU A 4 -16.00 -2.07 -4.01
CA LEU A 4 -17.20 -2.89 -4.01
C LEU A 4 -18.06 -2.60 -2.77
N ALA A 5 -17.44 -2.38 -1.60
CA ALA A 5 -18.15 -2.05 -0.38
C ALA A 5 -18.95 -0.74 -0.48
N ILE A 6 -18.37 0.29 -1.09
CA ILE A 6 -19.07 1.56 -1.32
C ILE A 6 -20.16 1.40 -2.38
N LYS A 7 -19.90 0.64 -3.46
CA LYS A 7 -20.88 0.40 -4.52
C LYS A 7 -22.09 -0.43 -4.06
N LEU A 8 -21.90 -1.28 -3.05
CA LEU A 8 -22.96 -2.11 -2.44
C LEU A 8 -23.63 -1.42 -1.23
N ASN A 9 -23.31 -0.15 -0.93
CA ASN A 9 -23.77 0.57 0.26
C ASN A 9 -23.47 -0.15 1.59
N TRP A 10 -22.41 -0.96 1.64
CA TRP A 10 -21.94 -1.61 2.87
C TRP A 10 -20.95 -0.74 3.66
N SER A 11 -20.45 0.34 3.07
CA SER A 11 -19.55 1.31 3.71
C SER A 11 -19.73 2.68 3.08
N VAL A 12 -19.53 3.73 3.89
CA VAL A 12 -19.52 5.13 3.43
C VAL A 12 -18.10 5.67 3.60
N LEU A 13 -17.67 6.53 2.67
CA LEU A 13 -16.41 7.25 2.78
C LEU A 13 -16.63 8.47 3.70
N PRO A 14 -15.86 8.67 4.79
CA PRO A 14 -15.98 9.84 5.65
C PRO A 14 -15.77 11.14 4.87
N ASP A 15 -16.45 12.22 5.26
CA ASP A 15 -16.42 13.51 4.56
C ASP A 15 -15.01 14.12 4.45
N ASP A 16 -14.13 13.81 5.42
CA ASP A 16 -12.75 14.28 5.47
C ASP A 16 -11.78 13.44 4.61
N MET A 17 -12.25 12.35 4.01
CA MET A 17 -11.41 11.39 3.29
C MET A 17 -11.77 11.29 1.82
N ASN A 18 -10.87 11.77 0.95
CA ASN A 18 -10.99 11.55 -0.49
C ASN A 18 -10.50 10.17 -0.95
N TRP A 19 -11.00 9.70 -2.11
CA TRP A 19 -10.53 8.48 -2.80
C TRP A 19 -9.01 8.43 -3.02
N SER A 20 -8.38 9.58 -3.19
CA SER A 20 -6.93 9.68 -3.33
C SER A 20 -6.19 9.24 -2.06
N HIS A 21 -6.77 9.44 -0.87
CA HIS A 21 -6.21 8.91 0.39
C HIS A 21 -6.30 7.38 0.43
N VAL A 22 -7.42 6.81 -0.02
CA VAL A 22 -7.60 5.35 -0.08
C VAL A 22 -6.55 4.71 -0.99
N ILE A 23 -6.24 5.35 -2.11
CA ILE A 23 -5.17 4.90 -3.02
C ILE A 23 -3.80 5.01 -2.34
N GLY A 24 -3.48 6.15 -1.73
CA GLY A 24 -2.21 6.37 -1.04
C GLY A 24 -1.96 5.39 0.11
N VAL A 25 -2.96 5.21 0.97
CA VAL A 25 -2.92 4.23 2.07
C VAL A 25 -2.90 2.80 1.52
N GLY A 26 -3.57 2.53 0.40
CA GLY A 26 -3.50 1.24 -0.28
C GLY A 26 -2.08 0.89 -0.75
N PHE A 27 -1.32 1.85 -1.27
CA PHE A 27 0.09 1.65 -1.59
C PHE A 27 0.91 1.35 -0.33
N LEU A 28 0.67 2.04 0.80
CA LEU A 28 1.34 1.74 2.06
C LEU A 28 0.97 0.38 2.64
N ALA A 29 -0.28 -0.06 2.48
CA ALA A 29 -0.74 -1.38 2.88
C ALA A 29 -0.04 -2.52 2.10
N GLY A 30 0.55 -2.22 0.94
CA GLY A 30 1.37 -3.14 0.15
C GLY A 30 2.76 -3.43 0.75
N ILE A 31 3.14 -2.77 1.85
CA ILE A 31 4.43 -3.00 2.53
C ILE A 31 4.33 -4.31 3.33
N GLY A 32 4.68 -5.42 2.68
CA GLY A 32 4.52 -6.77 3.24
C GLY A 32 5.72 -7.29 4.04
N PHE A 33 6.85 -6.56 4.11
CA PHE A 33 8.16 -6.96 4.66
C PHE A 33 8.15 -8.27 5.48
N THR A 34 7.67 -8.24 6.72
CA THR A 34 7.74 -9.37 7.66
C THR A 34 6.79 -10.52 7.29
N MET A 35 5.57 -10.22 6.88
CA MET A 35 4.57 -11.24 6.52
C MET A 35 4.87 -11.89 5.16
N SER A 36 5.31 -11.11 4.17
CA SER A 36 5.71 -11.63 2.87
C SER A 36 7.00 -12.46 2.95
N MET A 37 7.97 -12.07 3.78
CA MET A 37 9.18 -12.89 3.98
C MET A 37 8.85 -14.23 4.65
N PHE A 38 7.89 -14.25 5.58
CA PHE A 38 7.40 -15.49 6.17
C PHE A 38 6.74 -16.40 5.12
N ILE A 39 5.88 -15.84 4.27
CA ILE A 39 5.26 -16.57 3.15
C ILE A 39 6.33 -17.13 2.20
N ALA A 40 7.39 -16.38 1.90
CA ALA A 40 8.46 -16.84 1.01
C ALA A 40 9.18 -18.08 1.55
N VAL A 41 9.38 -18.17 2.87
CA VAL A 41 9.99 -19.35 3.51
C VAL A 41 9.04 -20.55 3.49
N LEU A 42 7.72 -20.33 3.55
CA LEU A 42 6.73 -21.40 3.44
C LEU A 42 6.50 -21.85 1.98
N ALA A 43 6.68 -20.96 1.01
CA ALA A 43 6.38 -21.22 -0.40
C ALA A 43 7.50 -21.94 -1.15
N PHE A 44 8.77 -21.79 -0.74
CA PHE A 44 9.93 -22.32 -1.45
C PHE A 44 10.80 -23.20 -0.57
N ASN A 45 11.11 -24.41 -1.07
CA ASN A 45 12.00 -25.36 -0.39
C ASN A 45 13.48 -25.16 -0.75
N ALA A 46 13.77 -24.54 -1.90
CA ALA A 46 15.14 -24.28 -2.35
C ALA A 46 15.68 -22.97 -1.73
N PRO A 47 16.84 -23.01 -1.03
CA PRO A 47 17.39 -21.82 -0.37
C PRO A 47 17.64 -20.63 -1.31
N GLU A 48 18.07 -20.89 -2.54
CA GLU A 48 18.35 -19.86 -3.54
C GLU A 48 17.10 -19.06 -3.96
N LEU A 49 15.95 -19.75 -4.06
CA LEU A 49 14.67 -19.12 -4.37
C LEU A 49 14.18 -18.27 -3.20
N VAL A 50 14.38 -18.73 -1.95
CA VAL A 50 14.03 -17.97 -0.75
C VAL A 50 14.85 -16.68 -0.67
N ILE A 51 16.15 -16.73 -0.97
CA ILE A 51 17.02 -15.55 -1.01
C ILE A 51 16.54 -14.55 -2.08
N SER A 52 16.29 -15.05 -3.29
CA SER A 52 15.79 -14.21 -4.39
C SER A 52 14.44 -13.57 -4.06
N ALA A 53 13.52 -14.32 -3.44
CA ALA A 53 12.22 -13.82 -3.01
C ALA A 53 12.35 -12.74 -1.93
N LYS A 54 13.24 -12.90 -0.95
CA LYS A 54 13.50 -11.88 0.08
C LYS A 54 13.96 -10.56 -0.53
N ILE A 55 14.89 -10.60 -1.49
CA ILE A 55 15.36 -9.40 -2.19
C ILE A 55 14.20 -8.73 -2.95
N ALA A 56 13.40 -9.50 -3.67
CA ALA A 56 12.25 -8.97 -4.39
C ALA A 56 11.22 -8.32 -3.45
N ILE A 57 10.95 -8.94 -2.29
CA ILE A 57 10.04 -8.40 -1.26
C ILE A 57 10.57 -7.08 -0.69
N MET A 58 11.87 -6.99 -0.41
CA MET A 58 12.48 -5.75 0.07
C MET A 58 12.38 -4.63 -0.96
N LEU A 59 12.71 -4.92 -2.22
CA LEU A 59 12.62 -3.94 -3.31
C LEU A 59 11.17 -3.51 -3.56
N GLY A 60 10.23 -4.45 -3.62
CA GLY A 60 8.82 -4.15 -3.81
C GLY A 60 8.25 -3.31 -2.66
N SER A 61 8.62 -3.63 -1.41
CA SER A 61 8.20 -2.87 -0.23
C SER A 61 8.78 -1.45 -0.25
N LEU A 62 10.04 -1.28 -0.67
CA LEU A 62 10.67 0.04 -0.79
C LEU A 62 9.95 0.90 -1.85
N ILE A 63 9.66 0.33 -3.01
CA ILE A 63 8.94 1.01 -4.10
C ILE A 63 7.53 1.41 -3.63
N SER A 64 6.81 0.48 -2.99
CA SER A 64 5.47 0.73 -2.43
C SER A 64 5.51 1.84 -1.36
N ALA A 65 6.52 1.86 -0.49
CA ALA A 65 6.70 2.91 0.51
C ALA A 65 6.97 4.28 -0.14
N ILE A 66 7.89 4.35 -1.11
CA ILE A 66 8.19 5.61 -1.81
C ILE A 66 6.93 6.14 -2.50
N ILE A 67 6.25 5.30 -3.29
CA ILE A 67 5.05 5.72 -4.02
C ILE A 67 3.94 6.15 -3.06
N GLY A 68 3.64 5.35 -2.03
CA GLY A 68 2.58 5.65 -1.07
C GLY A 68 2.83 6.93 -0.27
N ILE A 69 4.06 7.11 0.22
CA ILE A 69 4.44 8.32 0.97
C ILE A 69 4.41 9.54 0.05
N THR A 70 5.05 9.48 -1.12
CA THR A 70 5.06 10.61 -2.07
C THR A 70 3.65 11.01 -2.49
N TRP A 71 2.78 10.03 -2.75
CA TRP A 71 1.38 10.28 -3.09
C TRP A 71 0.62 11.01 -1.97
N LEU A 72 0.73 10.52 -0.72
CA LEU A 72 0.07 11.14 0.42
C LEU A 72 0.61 12.54 0.73
N LEU A 73 1.93 12.75 0.61
CA LEU A 73 2.54 14.06 0.81
C LEU A 73 2.10 15.08 -0.25
N LEU A 74 1.96 14.66 -1.51
CA LEU A 74 1.44 15.51 -2.57
C LEU A 74 -0.04 15.88 -2.32
N LEU A 75 -0.85 14.92 -1.88
CA LEU A 75 -2.25 15.19 -1.53
C LEU A 75 -2.37 16.19 -0.39
N ASN A 76 -1.57 16.05 0.67
CA ASN A 76 -1.61 16.98 1.80
C ASN A 76 -1.25 18.42 1.36
N LYS A 77 -0.28 18.57 0.45
CA LYS A 77 0.05 19.89 -0.13
C LYS A 77 -1.07 20.46 -1.00
N VAL A 78 -1.76 19.62 -1.77
CA VAL A 78 -2.89 20.05 -2.63
C VAL A 78 -4.08 20.49 -1.77
N VAL A 79 -4.40 19.73 -0.72
CA VAL A 79 -5.49 20.08 0.21
C VAL A 79 -5.18 21.39 0.95
N ALA A 80 -3.94 21.56 1.45
CA ALA A 80 -3.56 22.80 2.14
C ALA A 80 -3.55 24.04 1.23
N LYS A 81 -3.26 23.87 -0.07
CA LYS A 81 -3.29 24.97 -1.05
C LYS A 81 -4.70 25.38 -1.44
N ASN A 82 -5.64 24.43 -1.47
CA ASN A 82 -7.05 24.71 -1.80
C ASN A 82 -7.85 25.29 -0.62
N ALA A 83 -7.26 25.37 0.58
CA ALA A 83 -7.87 25.94 1.78
C ALA A 83 -7.50 27.41 2.03
N LEU A 84 -6.69 28.02 1.14
CA LEU A 84 -6.35 29.45 1.08
C LEU A 84 -7.03 30.11 -0.11
#